data_AF-A0A1E5H4U1-F1
#
_entry.id   AF-A0A1E5H4U1-F1
#
_cell.length_a   1.000
_cell.length_b   1.000
_cell.length_c   1.000
_cell.angle_alpha   90.00
_cell.angle_beta   90.00
_cell.angle_gamma   90.00
#
_symmetry.space_group_name_H-M   'P 1'
#
loop_
_entity.id
_entity.type
_entity.pdbx_description
1 polymer ?
#
loop_
_entity_poly.entity_id
_entity_poly.type
_entity_poly.pdbx_seq_one_letter_code
_entity_poly.pdbx_strand_id
1 'polypeptide(L)'
;MCLLTTGLTLFSQPVEAEVLVQGEWLADEDYYQLLDSIPEDCELVSNEEYRMMQMQRADAVFLSRGHVQDIGWQDWRGSGKTAGTTGQNKCLEAIRVMISGSRYGISYQTHIQDIGWTHWVSSSTSEWSAPMSGTTGQSKRMEAIKWKIFKRR
;
A
#
# COMPACT_ATOMS: atom_id res chain seq x y z
N MET A 1 -21.24 2.87 -30.00
CA MET A 1 -20.29 3.78 -29.32
C MET A 1 -20.47 3.62 -27.82
N CYS A 2 -19.64 2.79 -27.18
CA CYS A 2 -19.22 2.94 -25.79
C CYS A 2 -18.03 1.97 -25.58
N LEU A 3 -16.84 2.52 -25.36
CA LEU A 3 -15.59 1.81 -25.09
C LEU A 3 -15.39 1.80 -23.58
N LEU A 4 -15.52 0.66 -22.89
CA LEU A 4 -14.96 0.46 -21.55
C LEU A 4 -14.52 -0.99 -21.37
N THR A 5 -13.21 -1.20 -21.25
CA THR A 5 -12.54 -2.47 -20.97
C THR A 5 -12.66 -2.85 -19.49
N THR A 6 -13.34 -3.95 -19.16
CA THR A 6 -13.23 -4.58 -17.82
C THR A 6 -13.33 -6.10 -17.93
N GLY A 7 -12.22 -6.81 -17.68
CA GLY A 7 -12.19 -8.28 -17.54
C GLY A 7 -12.93 -8.78 -16.30
N LEU A 8 -13.31 -10.06 -16.30
CA LEU A 8 -13.95 -10.80 -15.21
C LEU A 8 -12.97 -11.82 -14.61
N THR A 9 -13.05 -12.06 -13.29
CA THR A 9 -12.26 -13.10 -12.59
C THR A 9 -13.20 -14.01 -11.77
N LEU A 10 -12.94 -15.32 -11.73
CA LEU A 10 -13.76 -16.34 -11.05
C LEU A 10 -13.00 -16.98 -9.87
N PHE A 11 -13.66 -17.22 -8.72
CA PHE A 11 -13.06 -17.88 -7.54
C PHE A 11 -14.02 -18.84 -6.81
N SER A 12 -13.50 -19.96 -6.26
CA SER A 12 -14.11 -20.79 -5.19
C SER A 12 -13.45 -20.54 -3.83
N GLN A 13 -14.16 -20.77 -2.72
CA GLN A 13 -13.55 -20.87 -1.38
C GLN A 13 -13.30 -22.36 -1.01
N PRO A 14 -12.12 -22.76 -0.48
CA PRO A 14 -10.94 -21.96 -0.15
C PRO A 14 -9.98 -21.80 -1.34
N VAL A 15 -9.37 -20.62 -1.41
CA VAL A 15 -8.72 -20.01 -2.58
C VAL A 15 -7.43 -20.74 -2.98
N GLU A 16 -7.55 -21.76 -3.82
CA GLU A 16 -6.45 -22.31 -4.65
C GLU A 16 -6.70 -22.15 -6.16
N ALA A 17 -7.80 -21.51 -6.58
CA ALA A 17 -8.15 -21.40 -7.98
C ALA A 17 -7.51 -20.16 -8.65
N GLU A 18 -6.51 -20.40 -9.50
CA GLU A 18 -6.12 -19.48 -10.58
C GLU A 18 -7.01 -19.75 -11.80
N VAL A 19 -7.93 -18.84 -12.11
CA VAL A 19 -8.51 -18.75 -13.46
C VAL A 19 -8.52 -17.28 -13.91
N LEU A 20 -7.57 -16.95 -14.77
CA LEU A 20 -7.50 -15.68 -15.50
C LEU A 20 -8.15 -15.88 -16.88
N VAL A 21 -9.38 -15.40 -17.07
CA VAL A 21 -9.91 -15.20 -18.42
C VAL A 21 -9.45 -13.81 -18.90
N GLN A 22 -8.25 -13.75 -19.47
CA GLN A 22 -7.82 -12.59 -20.25
C GLN A 22 -8.33 -12.77 -21.69
N GLY A 23 -9.47 -12.17 -22.02
CA GLY A 23 -10.06 -12.29 -23.36
C GLY A 23 -11.11 -11.22 -23.66
N GLU A 24 -11.28 -10.94 -24.95
CA GLU A 24 -12.24 -9.99 -25.54
C GLU A 24 -13.70 -10.22 -25.10
N TRP A 25 -14.55 -9.22 -25.34
CA TRP A 25 -15.99 -9.20 -25.03
C TRP A 25 -16.67 -10.55 -25.27
N LEU A 26 -17.23 -11.12 -24.20
CA LEU A 26 -18.13 -12.27 -24.32
C LEU A 26 -19.45 -11.78 -24.94
N ALA A 27 -19.96 -12.50 -25.94
CA ALA A 27 -21.33 -12.30 -26.37
C ALA A 27 -22.30 -12.72 -25.25
N ASP A 28 -23.53 -12.22 -25.26
CA ASP A 28 -24.51 -12.52 -24.21
C ASP A 28 -24.66 -14.04 -23.99
N GLU A 29 -24.72 -14.82 -25.08
CA GLU A 29 -24.82 -16.28 -25.01
C GLU A 29 -23.61 -16.95 -24.32
N ASP A 30 -22.40 -16.44 -24.54
CA ASP A 30 -21.18 -16.97 -23.94
C ASP A 30 -21.08 -16.60 -22.45
N TYR A 31 -21.67 -15.47 -22.05
CA TYR A 31 -21.75 -15.04 -20.65
C TYR A 31 -22.66 -15.95 -19.81
N TYR A 32 -23.83 -16.33 -20.33
CA TYR A 32 -24.72 -17.25 -19.62
C TYR A 32 -24.16 -18.68 -19.57
N GLN A 33 -23.50 -19.14 -20.63
CA GLN A 33 -22.79 -20.43 -20.61
C GLN A 33 -21.65 -20.45 -19.59
N LEU A 34 -20.91 -19.34 -19.48
CA LEU A 34 -19.91 -19.19 -18.43
C LEU A 34 -20.59 -19.25 -17.05
N LEU A 35 -21.67 -18.50 -16.83
CA LEU A 35 -22.42 -18.51 -15.57
C LEU A 35 -22.86 -19.91 -15.13
N ASP A 36 -23.39 -20.70 -16.07
CA ASP A 36 -23.86 -22.06 -15.78
C ASP A 36 -22.71 -23.05 -15.56
N SER A 37 -21.49 -22.75 -16.05
CA SER A 37 -20.31 -23.58 -15.86
C SER A 37 -19.63 -23.39 -14.50
N ILE A 38 -20.06 -22.39 -13.74
CA ILE A 38 -19.44 -22.01 -12.48
C ILE A 38 -19.92 -22.93 -11.35
N PRO A 39 -19.00 -23.52 -10.56
CA PRO A 39 -19.36 -24.27 -9.37
C PRO A 39 -20.26 -23.47 -8.41
N GLU A 40 -21.22 -24.11 -7.75
CA GLU A 40 -22.17 -23.42 -6.84
C GLU A 40 -21.48 -22.71 -5.65
N ASP A 41 -20.23 -23.07 -5.33
CA ASP A 41 -19.40 -22.46 -4.29
C ASP A 41 -18.52 -21.30 -4.80
N CYS A 42 -18.71 -20.89 -6.06
CA CYS A 42 -18.00 -19.80 -6.70
C CYS A 42 -18.91 -18.60 -6.97
N GLU A 43 -18.33 -17.40 -6.92
CA GLU A 43 -18.99 -16.16 -7.34
C GLU A 43 -18.15 -15.46 -8.41
N LEU A 44 -18.81 -14.94 -9.46
CA LEU A 44 -18.17 -14.02 -10.39
C LEU A 44 -18.05 -12.66 -9.74
N VAL A 45 -16.83 -12.13 -9.72
CA VAL A 45 -16.57 -10.77 -9.26
C VAL A 45 -15.90 -10.01 -10.38
N SER A 46 -16.30 -8.74 -10.55
CA SER A 46 -15.61 -7.84 -11.46
C SER A 46 -14.16 -7.62 -11.01
N ASN A 47 -13.28 -7.22 -11.92
CA ASN A 47 -11.91 -6.87 -11.56
C ASN A 47 -11.82 -5.75 -10.50
N GLU A 48 -12.81 -4.85 -10.43
CA GLU A 48 -12.87 -3.81 -9.40
C GLU A 48 -13.31 -4.40 -8.05
N GLU A 49 -14.32 -5.27 -8.03
CA GLU A 49 -14.73 -5.99 -6.82
C GLU A 49 -13.62 -6.89 -6.30
N TYR A 50 -12.89 -7.59 -7.18
CA TYR A 50 -11.72 -8.37 -6.82
C TYR A 50 -10.63 -7.51 -6.15
N ARG A 51 -10.31 -6.34 -6.72
CA ARG A 51 -9.36 -5.39 -6.13
C ARG A 51 -9.84 -4.87 -4.78
N MET A 52 -11.14 -4.59 -4.64
CA MET A 52 -11.73 -4.12 -3.40
C MET A 52 -11.76 -5.21 -2.31
N MET A 53 -12.07 -6.46 -2.68
CA MET A 53 -12.05 -7.62 -1.79
C MET A 53 -10.62 -7.93 -1.33
N GLN A 54 -9.63 -7.84 -2.22
CA GLN A 54 -8.21 -7.96 -1.86
C GLN A 54 -7.75 -6.82 -0.94
N MET A 55 -8.21 -5.59 -1.15
CA MET A 55 -7.93 -4.47 -0.24
C MET A 55 -8.56 -4.63 1.15
N GLN A 56 -9.69 -5.35 1.27
CA GLN A 56 -10.35 -5.64 2.55
C GLN A 56 -9.79 -6.88 3.26
N ARG A 57 -9.15 -7.80 2.52
CA ARG A 57 -8.52 -9.03 3.03
C ARG A 57 -7.01 -8.92 3.26
N ALA A 58 -6.34 -7.92 2.69
CA ALA A 58 -4.94 -7.68 2.98
C ALA A 58 -4.78 -7.30 4.46
N ASP A 59 -4.08 -8.13 5.23
CA ASP A 59 -3.65 -7.76 6.58
C ASP A 59 -3.02 -6.37 6.52
N ALA A 60 -3.51 -5.45 7.34
CA ALA A 60 -3.04 -4.08 7.32
C ALA A 60 -1.51 -4.05 7.52
N VAL A 61 -0.78 -3.68 6.48
CA VAL A 61 0.69 -3.66 6.52
C VAL A 61 1.16 -2.25 6.83
N PHE A 62 1.92 -2.11 7.92
CA PHE A 62 2.66 -0.89 8.21
C PHE A 62 3.96 -0.91 7.41
N LEU A 63 4.12 0.06 6.50
CA LEU A 63 5.30 0.21 5.67
C LEU A 63 6.06 1.47 6.09
N SER A 64 7.38 1.35 6.18
CA SER A 64 8.26 2.48 6.48
C SER A 64 9.55 2.42 5.67
N ARG A 65 10.11 3.58 5.34
CA ARG A 65 11.47 3.70 4.79
C ARG A 65 12.17 4.93 5.34
N GLY A 66 13.46 4.78 5.61
CA GLY A 66 14.31 5.85 6.12
C GLY A 66 15.15 6.49 5.03
N HIS A 67 15.41 7.80 5.15
CA HIS A 67 16.51 8.46 4.47
C HIS A 67 17.72 8.47 5.42
N VAL A 68 18.76 7.72 5.08
CA VAL A 68 19.96 7.59 5.90
C VAL A 68 21.06 8.49 5.36
N GLN A 69 21.74 9.21 6.24
CA GLN A 69 22.85 10.10 5.92
C GLN A 69 23.88 9.43 4.98
N ASP A 70 24.19 10.12 3.88
CA ASP A 70 25.10 9.69 2.81
C ASP A 70 24.76 8.35 2.13
N ILE A 71 23.59 7.76 2.39
CA ILE A 71 23.09 6.56 1.67
C ILE A 71 21.81 6.91 0.89
N GLY A 72 20.98 7.78 1.45
CA GLY A 72 19.71 8.17 0.87
C GLY A 72 18.56 7.28 1.31
N TRP A 73 17.49 7.30 0.50
CA TRP A 73 16.28 6.54 0.77
C TRP A 73 16.51 5.03 0.65
N GLN A 74 16.30 4.31 1.75
CA GLN A 74 16.33 2.86 1.79
C GLN A 74 15.05 2.26 1.20
N ASP A 75 15.03 0.95 0.94
CA ASP A 75 13.83 0.23 0.52
C ASP A 75 12.72 0.29 1.57
N TRP A 76 11.48 0.10 1.13
CA TRP A 76 10.35 -0.06 2.03
C TRP A 76 10.48 -1.33 2.87
N ARG A 77 10.15 -1.20 4.15
CA ARG A 77 10.21 -2.25 5.15
C ARG A 77 8.83 -2.39 5.78
N GLY A 78 8.33 -3.63 5.80
CA GLY A 78 7.07 -3.99 6.44
C GLY A 78 7.15 -4.04 7.96
N SER A 79 6.02 -4.34 8.59
CA SER A 79 5.86 -4.43 10.04
C SER A 79 6.98 -5.22 10.72
N GLY A 80 7.56 -4.66 11.78
CA GLY A 80 8.61 -5.29 12.58
C GLY A 80 10.00 -5.33 11.95
N LYS A 81 10.20 -4.74 10.76
CA LYS A 81 11.51 -4.63 10.10
C LYS A 81 12.12 -3.24 10.30
N THR A 82 13.45 -3.18 10.40
CA THR A 82 14.19 -1.93 10.59
C THR A 82 14.22 -1.10 9.30
N ALA A 83 13.64 0.10 9.34
CA ALA A 83 13.74 1.11 8.28
C ALA A 83 14.90 2.08 8.52
N GLY A 84 16.12 1.62 8.24
CA GLY A 84 17.36 2.37 8.46
C GLY A 84 18.56 1.44 8.48
N THR A 85 19.62 1.86 9.19
CA THR A 85 20.83 1.04 9.39
C THR A 85 21.12 0.91 10.89
N THR A 86 21.85 -0.13 11.25
CA THR A 86 22.31 -0.38 12.62
C THR A 86 23.83 -0.51 12.62
N GLY A 87 24.50 0.13 13.58
CA GLY A 87 25.95 0.03 13.74
C GLY A 87 26.80 0.79 12.71
N GLN A 88 26.18 1.57 11.81
CA GLN A 88 26.91 2.28 10.75
C GLN A 88 27.30 3.72 11.11
N ASN A 89 27.01 4.18 12.33
CA ASN A 89 27.28 5.56 12.79
C ASN A 89 26.70 6.65 11.85
N LYS A 90 25.55 6.37 11.23
CA LYS A 90 24.86 7.27 10.30
C LYS A 90 23.52 7.72 10.89
N CYS A 91 23.19 8.98 10.67
CA CYS A 91 21.91 9.54 11.13
C CYS A 91 20.75 9.11 10.23
N LEU A 92 19.59 8.88 10.83
CA LEU A 92 18.32 8.88 10.12
C LEU A 92 17.86 10.34 9.98
N GLU A 93 17.72 10.84 8.75
CA GLU A 93 17.40 12.25 8.49
C GLU A 93 15.89 12.46 8.22
N ALA A 94 15.26 11.51 7.54
CA ALA A 94 13.83 11.54 7.23
C ALA A 94 13.20 10.16 7.22
N ILE A 95 11.87 10.13 7.28
CA ILE A 95 11.07 8.92 7.19
C ILE A 95 9.88 9.14 6.25
N ARG A 96 9.49 8.06 5.56
CA ARG A 96 8.17 7.91 4.97
C ARG A 96 7.48 6.72 5.59
N VAL A 97 6.19 6.87 5.88
CA VAL A 97 5.35 5.86 6.52
C VAL A 97 4.00 5.79 5.81
N MET A 98 3.46 4.59 5.65
CA MET A 98 2.11 4.36 5.15
C MET A 98 1.49 3.07 5.72
N ILE A 99 0.17 2.99 5.64
CA ILE A 99 -0.59 1.78 5.93
C ILE A 99 -1.27 1.34 4.64
N SER A 100 -0.88 0.15 4.16
CA SER A 100 -1.45 -0.49 2.96
C SER A 100 -2.50 -1.53 3.36
N GLY A 101 -3.44 -1.83 2.46
CA GLY A 101 -4.50 -2.83 2.71
C GLY A 101 -5.41 -2.46 3.89
N SER A 102 -5.65 -1.17 4.14
CA SER A 102 -6.39 -0.73 5.32
C SER A 102 -7.30 0.46 5.06
N ARG A 103 -8.43 0.49 5.75
CA ARG A 103 -9.29 1.68 5.89
C ARG A 103 -8.72 2.76 6.80
N TYR A 104 -7.51 2.57 7.32
CA TYR A 104 -6.82 3.55 8.16
C TYR A 104 -5.68 4.24 7.40
N GLY A 105 -5.46 5.51 7.72
CA GLY A 105 -4.29 6.28 7.33
C GLY A 105 -3.47 6.68 8.55
N ILE A 106 -2.25 7.15 8.32
CA ILE A 106 -1.35 7.62 9.37
C ILE A 106 -0.88 9.04 9.06
N SER A 107 -0.95 9.93 10.04
CA SER A 107 -0.22 11.21 10.00
C SER A 107 0.96 11.13 10.95
N TYR A 108 2.08 11.74 10.57
CA TYR A 108 3.30 11.71 11.36
C TYR A 108 4.10 13.00 11.20
N GLN A 109 4.93 13.26 12.19
CA GLN A 109 5.92 14.33 12.19
C GLN A 109 7.16 13.89 12.95
N THR A 110 8.28 14.52 12.66
CA THR A 110 9.59 14.18 13.23
C THR A 110 10.18 15.39 13.94
N HIS A 111 10.88 15.14 15.04
CA HIS A 111 11.71 16.13 15.72
C HIS A 111 13.13 16.02 15.17
N ILE A 112 13.63 17.09 14.55
CA ILE A 112 14.94 17.11 13.91
C ILE A 112 15.88 17.98 14.74
N GLN A 113 17.13 17.54 14.89
CA GLN A 113 18.18 18.27 15.59
C GLN A 113 18.28 19.73 15.11
N ASP A 114 18.29 20.65 16.08
CA ASP A 114 18.35 22.12 15.88
C ASP A 114 17.19 22.74 15.10
N ILE A 115 16.16 21.97 14.73
CA ILE A 115 14.97 22.45 14.02
C ILE A 115 13.72 22.30 14.91
N GLY A 116 13.65 21.20 15.65
CA GLY A 116 12.48 20.86 16.44
C GLY A 116 11.45 20.06 15.65
N TRP A 117 10.19 20.15 16.06
CA TRP A 117 9.09 19.45 15.41
C TRP A 117 8.77 20.03 14.03
N THR A 118 8.79 19.15 13.03
CA THR A 118 8.29 19.43 11.68
C THR A 118 6.76 19.49 11.64
N HIS A 119 6.20 19.96 10.52
CA HIS A 119 4.76 19.92 10.30
C HIS A 119 4.25 18.47 10.12
N TRP A 120 2.97 18.25 10.43
CA TRP A 120 2.31 16.98 10.18
C TRP A 120 2.22 16.69 8.68
N VAL A 121 2.63 15.49 8.28
CA VAL A 121 2.36 14.93 6.96
C VAL A 121 1.43 13.73 7.09
N SER A 122 0.56 13.51 6.11
CA SER A 122 -0.38 12.38 6.08
C SER A 122 0.00 11.41 4.97
N SER A 123 0.13 10.12 5.32
CA SER A 123 0.45 9.07 4.36
C SER A 123 -0.55 9.01 3.22
N SER A 124 -0.05 8.78 2.01
CA SER A 124 -0.87 8.35 0.87
C SER A 124 -1.00 6.82 0.84
N THR A 125 -1.82 6.30 -0.08
CA THR A 125 -1.93 4.85 -0.35
C THR A 125 -0.88 4.38 -1.37
N SER A 126 -0.12 5.31 -1.98
CA SER A 126 0.85 5.00 -3.04
C SER A 126 2.26 5.41 -2.63
N GLU A 127 3.23 4.52 -2.84
CA GLU A 127 4.63 4.75 -2.50
C GLU A 127 5.23 5.99 -3.19
N TRP A 128 4.79 6.25 -4.43
CA TRP A 128 5.25 7.37 -5.25
C TRP A 128 4.87 8.72 -4.64
N SER A 129 3.71 8.79 -3.99
CA SER A 129 3.17 10.01 -3.40
C SER A 129 3.30 10.07 -1.88
N ALA A 130 4.01 9.12 -1.26
CA ALA A 130 4.20 9.11 0.18
C ALA A 130 5.01 10.35 0.61
N PRO A 131 4.41 11.31 1.35
CA PRO A 131 5.13 12.51 1.76
C PRO A 131 6.22 12.14 2.77
N MET A 132 7.28 12.94 2.86
CA MET A 132 8.35 12.72 3.85
C MET A 132 8.16 13.59 5.08
N SER A 133 8.62 13.12 6.24
CA SER A 133 8.87 13.96 7.41
C SER A 133 10.34 13.89 7.79
N GLY A 134 10.97 15.05 7.99
CA GLY A 134 12.37 15.21 8.34
C GLY A 134 13.13 16.04 7.31
N THR A 135 14.43 15.82 7.20
CA THR A 135 15.31 16.50 6.24
C THR A 135 16.06 15.48 5.39
N THR A 136 16.66 15.93 4.29
CA THR A 136 17.50 15.09 3.45
C THR A 136 18.78 15.86 3.12
N GLY A 137 19.94 15.23 3.30
CA GLY A 137 21.24 15.83 2.94
C GLY A 137 21.68 16.98 3.85
N GLN A 138 21.16 17.05 5.08
CA GLN A 138 21.52 18.09 6.05
C GLN A 138 22.41 17.56 7.19
N SER A 139 22.66 16.25 7.23
CA SER A 139 23.37 15.55 8.30
C SER A 139 22.77 15.81 9.70
N LYS A 140 21.48 16.12 9.76
CA LYS A 140 20.74 16.35 11.00
C LYS A 140 20.03 15.08 11.41
N ARG A 141 20.25 14.63 12.64
CA ARG A 141 19.57 13.43 13.16
C ARG A 141 18.11 13.71 13.49
N MET A 142 17.27 12.73 13.23
CA MET A 142 15.95 12.60 13.81
C MET A 142 16.07 12.15 15.26
N GLU A 143 15.44 12.88 16.17
CA GLU A 143 15.52 12.65 17.61
C GLU A 143 14.23 12.04 18.17
N ALA A 144 13.10 12.32 17.54
CA ALA A 144 11.81 11.74 17.91
C ALA A 144 10.85 11.66 16.72
N ILE A 145 9.86 10.78 16.82
CA ILE A 145 8.73 10.68 15.90
C ILE A 145 7.43 10.69 16.68
N LYS A 146 6.40 11.32 16.13
CA LYS A 146 5.04 11.28 16.64
C LYS A 146 4.10 10.92 15.50
N TRP A 147 3.13 10.06 15.76
CA TRP A 147 2.13 9.68 14.77
C TRP A 147 0.73 9.60 15.37
N LYS A 148 -0.27 9.67 14.49
CA LYS A 148 -1.67 9.42 14.79
C LYS A 148 -2.28 8.59 13.66
N ILE A 149 -3.12 7.62 14.02
CA ILE A 149 -3.86 6.80 13.07
C ILE A 149 -5.28 7.35 12.98
N PHE A 150 -5.82 7.43 11.77
CA PHE A 150 -7.18 7.91 11.50
C PHE A 150 -7.88 7.00 10.50
N LYS A 151 -9.21 6.95 10.54
CA LYS A 151 -9.99 6.23 9.52
C LYS A 151 -10.05 7.09 8.25
N ARG A 152 -9.72 6.52 7.09
CA ARG A 152 -9.93 7.14 5.77
C ARG A 152 -11.44 7.35 5.58
N ARG A 153 -11.83 8.51 5.07
CA ARG A 153 -13.23 8.82 4.76
C ARG A 153 -13.66 8.12 3.48
#